data_AF-A0A8J7EKN9-F1
#
_entry.id   AF-A0A8J7EKN9-F1
#
_cell.length_a   1.000
_cell.length_b   1.000
_cell.length_c   1.000
_cell.angle_alpha   90.00
_cell.angle_beta   90.00
_cell.angle_gamma   90.00
#
_symmetry.space_group_name_H-M   'P 1'
#
loop_
_entity.id
_entity.type
_entity.pdbx_description
1 polymer ?
#
loop_
_entity_poly.entity_id
_entity_poly.type
_entity_poly.pdbx_seq_one_letter_code
_entity_poly.pdbx_strand_id
1 'polypeptide(L)'
;MKRQFIWIFGYLVIGSSLLSQKSLAEESFSTWTACRTVLEEQQHDLSLDYNAFDQSAAQGWRPLAVIECYREAAELIVSYLDSNPGLTGNEREILAFHAGQMLAYDNDYDSAISFFEQSFFPQGELPLDFKPYADAWDAYVNATIAFLRQDQAALMAYRADVAAGPTLNGEQPMNLEVVDRLIENFGKPYRQAYGGR
;
A
#
# COMPACT_ATOMS: atom_id res chain seq x y z
N MET A 1 62.80 -38.28 -11.38
CA MET A 1 62.02 -37.93 -10.16
C MET A 1 60.54 -38.12 -10.45
N LYS A 2 59.88 -39.02 -9.72
CA LYS A 2 58.43 -39.27 -9.82
C LYS A 2 57.69 -38.26 -8.94
N ARG A 3 56.62 -37.64 -9.42
CA ARG A 3 55.61 -37.00 -8.58
C ARG A 3 54.23 -37.46 -9.05
N GLN A 4 53.62 -38.30 -8.22
CA GLN A 4 52.18 -38.57 -8.22
C GLN A 4 51.47 -37.38 -7.60
N PHE A 5 50.30 -36.99 -8.10
CA PHE A 5 49.32 -36.27 -7.28
C PHE A 5 47.90 -36.78 -7.56
N ILE A 6 47.19 -36.84 -6.44
CA ILE A 6 45.94 -37.53 -6.13
C ILE A 6 44.72 -36.79 -6.68
N TRP A 7 43.71 -37.56 -7.07
CA TRP A 7 42.36 -37.11 -7.40
C TRP A 7 41.60 -36.72 -6.13
N ILE A 8 40.93 -35.56 -6.11
CA ILE A 8 39.88 -35.25 -5.13
C ILE A 8 38.58 -35.08 -5.90
N PHE A 9 37.68 -36.06 -5.74
CA PHE A 9 36.27 -35.94 -6.08
C PHE A 9 35.61 -34.99 -5.08
N GLY A 10 35.21 -33.80 -5.52
CA GLY A 10 34.28 -32.95 -4.79
C GLY A 10 32.86 -33.45 -5.02
N TYR A 11 32.24 -34.06 -4.00
CA TYR A 11 30.80 -34.29 -3.99
C TYR A 11 30.09 -32.94 -3.84
N LEU A 12 29.40 -32.52 -4.90
CA LEU A 12 28.46 -31.42 -4.87
C LEU A 12 27.18 -31.91 -4.15
N VAL A 13 26.94 -31.44 -2.93
CA VAL A 13 25.69 -31.70 -2.21
C VAL A 13 24.59 -30.85 -2.85
N ILE A 14 23.87 -31.41 -3.81
CA ILE A 14 22.60 -30.86 -4.31
C ILE A 14 21.48 -31.53 -3.49
N GLY A 15 21.29 -31.12 -2.24
CA GLY A 15 20.38 -31.81 -1.32
C GLY A 15 19.30 -30.95 -0.65
N SER A 16 19.31 -29.63 -0.81
CA SER A 16 18.59 -28.74 0.12
C SER A 16 17.43 -27.93 -0.49
N SER A 17 17.13 -28.05 -1.79
CA SER A 17 16.19 -27.13 -2.47
C SER A 17 14.73 -27.59 -2.50
N LEU A 18 14.45 -28.90 -2.58
CA LEU A 18 13.09 -29.39 -2.84
C LEU A 18 12.17 -29.42 -1.60
N LEU A 19 12.71 -29.68 -0.41
CA LEU A 19 11.94 -29.68 0.84
C LEU A 19 11.54 -28.26 1.26
N SER A 20 12.42 -27.28 1.04
CA SER A 20 12.15 -25.87 1.36
C SER A 20 11.10 -25.24 0.43
N GLN A 21 11.13 -25.56 -0.87
CA GLN A 21 10.12 -25.06 -1.83
C GLN A 21 8.72 -25.60 -1.57
N LYS A 22 8.59 -26.86 -1.13
CA LYS A 22 7.30 -27.44 -0.75
C LYS A 22 6.68 -26.74 0.47
N SER A 23 7.49 -26.48 1.50
CA SER A 23 7.04 -25.76 2.71
C SER A 23 6.52 -24.35 2.39
N LEU A 24 7.27 -23.59 1.58
CA LEU A 24 6.87 -22.23 1.19
C LEU A 24 5.58 -22.21 0.35
N ALA A 25 5.39 -23.21 -0.52
CA ALA A 25 4.17 -23.34 -1.32
C ALA A 25 2.94 -23.71 -0.46
N GLU A 26 3.11 -24.60 0.52
CA GLU A 26 2.04 -24.98 1.46
C GLU A 26 1.66 -23.80 2.38
N GLU A 27 2.64 -23.05 2.88
CA GLU A 27 2.41 -21.84 3.67
C GLU A 27 1.71 -20.75 2.84
N SER A 28 2.19 -20.46 1.62
CA SER A 28 1.58 -19.49 0.72
C SER A 28 0.14 -19.86 0.36
N PHE A 29 -0.12 -21.13 0.08
CA PHE A 29 -1.47 -21.62 -0.22
C PHE A 29 -2.40 -21.52 1.00
N SER A 30 -1.88 -21.84 2.20
CA SER A 30 -2.64 -21.71 3.45
C SER A 30 -3.00 -20.26 3.76
N THR A 31 -2.05 -19.33 3.63
CA THR A 31 -2.29 -17.89 3.85
C THR A 31 -3.29 -17.35 2.84
N TRP A 32 -3.13 -17.70 1.56
CA TRP A 32 -4.09 -17.31 0.52
C TRP A 32 -5.51 -17.81 0.84
N THR A 33 -5.64 -19.08 1.24
CA THR A 33 -6.95 -19.66 1.60
C THR A 33 -7.57 -18.90 2.77
N ALA A 34 -6.79 -18.59 3.81
CA ALA A 34 -7.28 -17.81 4.95
C ALA A 34 -7.75 -16.40 4.54
N CYS A 35 -6.98 -15.70 3.71
CA CYS A 35 -7.36 -14.38 3.21
C CYS A 35 -8.66 -14.42 2.38
N ARG A 36 -8.82 -15.43 1.51
CA ARG A 36 -10.06 -15.62 0.74
C ARG A 36 -11.26 -15.88 1.63
N THR A 37 -11.13 -16.72 2.66
CA THR A 37 -12.22 -17.00 3.59
C THR A 37 -12.67 -15.73 4.30
N VAL A 38 -11.74 -14.92 4.81
CA VAL A 38 -12.10 -13.65 5.48
C VAL A 38 -12.73 -12.67 4.49
N LEU A 39 -12.27 -12.62 3.24
CA LEU A 39 -12.90 -11.79 2.23
C LEU A 39 -14.34 -12.21 1.96
N GLU A 40 -14.59 -13.51 1.79
CA GLU A 40 -15.94 -14.06 1.59
C GLU A 40 -16.86 -13.72 2.76
N GLU A 41 -16.36 -13.85 4.00
CA GLU A 41 -17.08 -13.43 5.20
C GLU A 41 -17.42 -11.94 5.17
N GLN A 42 -16.50 -11.08 4.73
CA GLN A 42 -16.68 -9.63 4.69
C GLN A 42 -17.49 -9.10 3.49
N GLN A 43 -17.88 -9.93 2.51
CA GLN A 43 -18.65 -9.45 1.35
C GLN A 43 -19.99 -8.81 1.71
N HIS A 44 -20.61 -9.20 2.84
CA HIS A 44 -21.85 -8.59 3.31
C HIS A 44 -21.68 -7.10 3.68
N ASP A 45 -20.46 -6.68 3.99
CA ASP A 45 -20.14 -5.30 4.34
C ASP A 45 -20.22 -4.35 3.14
N LEU A 46 -20.35 -4.87 1.91
CA LEU A 46 -20.62 -4.05 0.72
C LEU A 46 -21.93 -3.24 0.79
N SER A 47 -22.82 -3.63 1.71
CA SER A 47 -24.09 -2.95 1.99
C SER A 47 -24.04 -1.90 3.11
N LEU A 48 -22.89 -1.75 3.77
CA LEU A 48 -22.70 -0.73 4.81
C LEU A 48 -22.74 0.67 4.21
N ASP A 49 -22.97 1.68 5.06
CA ASP A 49 -22.66 3.06 4.69
C ASP A 49 -21.14 3.30 4.66
N TYR A 50 -20.74 4.42 4.05
CA TYR A 50 -19.32 4.77 3.88
C TYR A 50 -18.55 4.76 5.20
N ASN A 51 -19.13 5.31 6.27
CA ASN A 51 -18.41 5.43 7.53
C ASN A 51 -18.19 4.05 8.16
N ALA A 52 -19.22 3.21 8.18
CA ALA A 52 -19.12 1.86 8.70
C ALA A 52 -18.19 0.98 7.84
N PHE A 53 -18.14 1.18 6.52
CA PHE A 53 -17.25 0.43 5.64
C PHE A 53 -15.78 0.85 5.77
N ASP A 54 -15.49 2.15 5.82
CA ASP A 54 -14.12 2.66 5.66
C ASP A 54 -13.44 3.04 7.00
N GLN A 55 -14.22 3.53 7.97
CA GLN A 55 -13.70 4.10 9.21
C GLN A 55 -13.79 3.13 10.41
N SER A 56 -14.53 2.02 10.27
CA SER A 56 -14.70 1.02 11.34
C SER A 56 -13.55 0.02 11.39
N ALA A 57 -12.95 -0.19 12.56
CA ALA A 57 -11.87 -1.17 12.75
C ALA A 57 -12.34 -2.63 12.65
N ALA A 58 -13.63 -2.90 12.89
CA ALA A 58 -14.17 -4.26 13.00
C ALA A 58 -15.02 -4.68 11.78
N GLN A 59 -15.23 -3.77 10.83
CA GLN A 59 -16.09 -3.98 9.66
C GLN A 59 -15.38 -3.48 8.40
N GLY A 60 -15.97 -3.80 7.25
CA GLY A 60 -15.44 -3.44 5.94
C GLY A 60 -14.08 -4.07 5.69
N TRP A 61 -13.17 -3.29 5.14
CA TRP A 61 -11.87 -3.76 4.66
C TRP A 61 -10.78 -3.84 5.75
N ARG A 62 -10.95 -3.15 6.88
CA ARG A 62 -9.91 -3.09 7.93
C ARG A 62 -9.56 -4.44 8.56
N PRO A 63 -10.52 -5.35 8.83
CA PRO A 63 -10.20 -6.69 9.32
C PRO A 63 -9.23 -7.46 8.42
N LEU A 64 -9.36 -7.35 7.09
CA LEU A 64 -8.42 -7.95 6.13
C LEU A 64 -7.02 -7.33 6.23
N ALA A 65 -6.95 -5.99 6.30
CA ALA A 65 -5.67 -5.28 6.40
C ALA A 65 -4.92 -5.58 7.71
N VAL A 66 -5.64 -5.78 8.83
CA VAL A 66 -5.06 -6.12 10.14
C VAL A 66 -4.34 -7.47 10.11
N ILE A 67 -4.88 -8.44 9.38
CA ILE A 67 -4.25 -9.75 9.19
C ILE A 67 -3.33 -9.81 7.95
N GLU A 68 -3.00 -8.65 7.39
CA GLU A 68 -2.07 -8.47 6.27
C GLU A 68 -2.54 -9.09 4.93
N CYS A 69 -3.83 -9.34 4.80
CA CYS A 69 -4.48 -9.74 3.55
C CYS A 69 -4.77 -8.49 2.69
N TYR A 70 -3.71 -7.77 2.31
CA TYR A 70 -3.84 -6.47 1.66
C TYR A 70 -4.47 -6.55 0.27
N ARG A 71 -4.14 -7.59 -0.51
CA ARG A 71 -4.77 -7.79 -1.83
C ARG A 71 -6.28 -7.93 -1.71
N GLU A 72 -6.74 -8.75 -0.78
CA GLU A 72 -8.16 -8.97 -0.54
C GLU A 72 -8.84 -7.73 0.06
N ALA A 73 -8.14 -6.98 0.93
CA ALA A 73 -8.63 -5.69 1.41
C ALA A 73 -8.86 -4.72 0.24
N ALA A 74 -7.92 -4.63 -0.70
CA ALA A 74 -8.09 -3.84 -1.92
C ALA A 74 -9.26 -4.34 -2.78
N GLU A 75 -9.41 -5.65 -2.97
CA GLU A 75 -10.53 -6.26 -3.70
C GLU A 75 -11.89 -5.86 -3.10
N LEU A 76 -12.01 -5.84 -1.77
CA LEU A 76 -13.23 -5.43 -1.10
C LEU A 76 -13.51 -3.92 -1.28
N ILE A 77 -12.48 -3.07 -1.18
CA ILE A 77 -12.61 -1.62 -1.41
C ILE A 77 -13.07 -1.33 -2.84
N VAL A 78 -12.47 -2.00 -3.84
CA VAL A 78 -12.85 -1.83 -5.25
C VAL A 78 -14.29 -2.29 -5.47
N SER A 79 -14.67 -3.44 -4.90
CA SER A 79 -16.05 -3.94 -4.96
C SER A 79 -17.06 -2.96 -4.34
N TYR A 80 -16.67 -2.27 -3.26
CA TYR A 80 -17.49 -1.25 -2.61
C TYR A 80 -17.63 0.00 -3.47
N LEU A 81 -16.55 0.49 -4.08
CA LEU A 81 -16.55 1.61 -5.02
C LEU A 81 -17.50 1.38 -6.21
N ASP A 82 -17.50 0.15 -6.75
CA ASP A 82 -18.31 -0.27 -7.89
C ASP A 82 -19.80 -0.43 -7.52
N SER A 83 -20.07 -0.96 -6.33
CA SER A 83 -21.44 -1.27 -5.88
C SER A 83 -22.17 -0.05 -5.30
N ASN A 84 -21.46 1.03 -4.99
CA ASN A 84 -22.01 2.22 -4.35
C ASN A 84 -21.89 3.47 -5.25
N PRO A 85 -22.72 3.61 -6.30
CA PRO A 85 -22.68 4.77 -7.19
C PRO A 85 -22.95 6.11 -6.47
N GLY A 86 -23.65 6.07 -5.33
CA GLY A 86 -24.04 7.24 -4.53
C GLY A 86 -22.95 7.87 -3.67
N LEU A 87 -21.73 7.31 -3.64
CA LEU A 87 -20.61 7.91 -2.92
C LEU A 87 -20.31 9.32 -3.46
N THR A 88 -20.04 10.25 -2.55
CA THR A 88 -19.54 11.58 -2.86
C THR A 88 -18.12 11.51 -3.47
N GLY A 89 -17.68 12.58 -4.13
CA GLY A 89 -16.32 12.65 -4.70
C GLY A 89 -15.24 12.36 -3.65
N ASN A 90 -15.29 13.08 -2.52
CA ASN A 90 -14.35 12.90 -1.41
C ASN A 90 -14.34 11.46 -0.84
N GLU A 91 -15.50 10.81 -0.71
CA GLU A 91 -15.55 9.41 -0.26
C GLU A 91 -14.88 8.47 -1.27
N ARG A 92 -15.07 8.70 -2.57
CA ARG A 92 -14.41 7.92 -3.62
C ARG A 92 -12.90 8.13 -3.62
N GLU A 93 -12.45 9.36 -3.45
CA GLU A 93 -11.02 9.72 -3.41
C GLU A 93 -10.31 9.05 -2.23
N ILE A 94 -10.93 9.08 -1.04
CA ILE A 94 -10.39 8.42 0.15
C ILE A 94 -10.34 6.89 -0.03
N LEU A 95 -11.41 6.29 -0.56
CA LEU A 95 -11.43 4.86 -0.84
C LEU A 95 -10.41 4.47 -1.92
N ALA A 96 -10.25 5.28 -2.96
CA ALA A 96 -9.21 5.07 -3.98
C ALA A 96 -7.82 5.14 -3.35
N PHE A 97 -7.56 6.08 -2.45
CA PHE A 97 -6.30 6.14 -1.71
C PHE A 97 -6.06 4.86 -0.90
N HIS A 98 -7.09 4.38 -0.17
CA HIS A 98 -6.99 3.15 0.61
C HIS A 98 -6.76 1.91 -0.27
N ALA A 99 -7.44 1.79 -1.40
CA ALA A 99 -7.19 0.71 -2.38
C ALA A 99 -5.73 0.76 -2.87
N GLY A 100 -5.25 1.94 -3.26
CA GLY A 100 -3.86 2.15 -3.68
C GLY A 100 -2.86 1.76 -2.60
N GLN A 101 -3.12 2.14 -1.35
CA GLN A 101 -2.26 1.80 -0.21
C GLN A 101 -2.22 0.30 0.07
N MET A 102 -3.36 -0.38 -0.02
CA MET A 102 -3.42 -1.83 0.16
C MET A 102 -2.65 -2.57 -0.93
N LEU A 103 -2.80 -2.16 -2.19
CA LEU A 103 -2.04 -2.73 -3.31
C LEU A 103 -0.54 -2.44 -3.18
N ALA A 104 -0.16 -1.26 -2.70
CA ALA A 104 1.22 -0.94 -2.42
C ALA A 104 1.81 -1.79 -1.28
N TYR A 105 1.03 -2.13 -0.26
CA TYR A 105 1.46 -3.08 0.77
C TYR A 105 1.65 -4.51 0.24
N ASP A 106 0.87 -4.90 -0.76
CA ASP A 106 0.99 -6.19 -1.46
C ASP A 106 2.10 -6.21 -2.55
N ASN A 107 2.74 -5.07 -2.79
CA ASN A 107 3.75 -4.84 -3.85
C ASN A 107 3.21 -4.83 -5.29
N ASP A 108 1.91 -4.66 -5.49
CA ASP A 108 1.32 -4.38 -6.80
C ASP A 108 1.34 -2.88 -7.08
N TYR A 109 2.53 -2.36 -7.43
CA TYR A 109 2.75 -0.92 -7.56
C TYR A 109 2.06 -0.29 -8.77
N ASP A 110 1.89 -1.01 -9.88
CA ASP A 110 1.23 -0.48 -11.08
C ASP A 110 -0.26 -0.24 -10.81
N SER A 111 -0.94 -1.22 -10.20
CA SER A 111 -2.33 -1.05 -9.77
C SER A 111 -2.44 -0.01 -8.66
N ALA A 112 -1.51 -0.01 -7.69
CA ALA A 112 -1.51 0.97 -6.61
C ALA A 112 -1.44 2.41 -7.12
N ILE A 113 -0.52 2.70 -8.05
CA ILE A 113 -0.37 4.02 -8.67
C ILE A 113 -1.67 4.45 -9.36
N SER A 114 -2.31 3.54 -10.09
CA SER A 114 -3.59 3.84 -10.77
C SER A 114 -4.70 4.26 -9.79
N PHE A 115 -4.73 3.68 -8.59
CA PHE A 115 -5.67 4.06 -7.54
C PHE A 115 -5.25 5.33 -6.80
N PHE A 116 -3.96 5.55 -6.57
CA PHE A 116 -3.48 6.82 -6.03
C PHE A 116 -3.79 8.00 -6.97
N GLU A 117 -3.65 7.82 -8.29
CA GLU A 117 -4.02 8.86 -9.27
C GLU A 117 -5.53 9.18 -9.25
N GLN A 118 -6.38 8.22 -8.89
CA GLN A 118 -7.82 8.45 -8.69
C GLN A 118 -8.15 9.13 -7.35
N SER A 119 -7.19 9.20 -6.43
CA SER A 119 -7.36 9.81 -5.11
C SER A 119 -7.03 11.30 -5.04
N PHE A 120 -6.61 11.90 -6.16
CA PHE A 120 -6.39 13.34 -6.21
C PHE A 120 -7.68 14.10 -5.92
N PHE A 121 -7.56 15.20 -5.17
CA PHE A 121 -8.69 16.07 -4.92
C PHE A 121 -9.17 16.66 -6.26
N PRO A 122 -10.48 16.87 -6.49
CA PRO A 122 -10.94 17.39 -7.76
C PRO A 122 -10.41 18.80 -7.95
N GLN A 123 -9.70 18.99 -9.05
CA GLN A 123 -9.19 20.29 -9.48
C GLN A 123 -10.37 21.11 -10.04
N GLY A 124 -11.16 21.70 -9.14
CA GLY A 124 -12.32 22.55 -9.43
C GLY A 124 -12.34 23.81 -8.57
N GLU A 125 -13.46 24.55 -8.58
CA GLU A 125 -13.66 25.73 -7.73
C GLU A 125 -13.81 25.33 -6.25
N LEU A 126 -12.71 24.91 -5.62
CA LEU A 126 -12.63 24.76 -4.18
C LEU A 126 -12.69 26.16 -3.55
N PRO A 127 -13.34 26.30 -2.37
CA PRO A 127 -13.17 27.48 -1.54
C PRO A 127 -11.68 27.81 -1.38
N LEU A 128 -11.32 29.10 -1.50
CA LEU A 128 -9.91 29.54 -1.50
C LEU A 128 -9.16 29.14 -0.22
N ASP A 129 -9.87 29.06 0.90
CA ASP A 129 -9.37 28.61 2.20
C ASP A 129 -9.13 27.09 2.26
N PHE A 130 -9.80 26.32 1.40
CA PHE A 130 -9.63 24.87 1.32
C PHE A 130 -8.50 24.45 0.36
N LYS A 131 -8.17 25.29 -0.64
CA LYS A 131 -7.16 24.98 -1.65
C LYS A 131 -5.79 24.53 -1.06
N PRO A 132 -5.22 25.19 -0.02
CA PRO A 132 -3.94 24.75 0.53
C PRO A 132 -3.96 23.33 1.11
N TYR A 133 -5.11 22.87 1.62
CA TYR A 133 -5.26 21.49 2.10
C TYR A 133 -5.33 20.49 0.95
N ALA A 134 -6.05 20.83 -0.11
CA ALA A 134 -6.11 20.01 -1.32
C ALA A 134 -4.73 19.91 -2.01
N ASP A 135 -3.99 21.02 -2.12
CA ASP A 135 -2.63 21.02 -2.67
C ASP A 135 -1.68 20.15 -1.83
N ALA A 136 -1.77 20.22 -0.50
CA ALA A 136 -0.96 19.40 0.40
C ALA A 136 -1.33 17.90 0.32
N TRP A 137 -2.61 17.58 0.17
CA TRP A 137 -3.08 16.22 -0.09
C TRP A 137 -2.53 15.67 -1.41
N ASP A 138 -2.68 16.40 -2.49
CA ASP A 138 -2.18 15.99 -3.81
C ASP A 138 -0.64 15.86 -3.81
N ALA A 139 0.07 16.72 -3.08
CA ALA A 139 1.51 16.59 -2.87
C ALA A 139 1.86 15.30 -2.13
N TYR A 140 1.09 14.91 -1.11
CA TYR A 140 1.30 13.65 -0.39
C TYR A 140 1.04 12.43 -1.27
N VAL A 141 -0.03 12.44 -2.06
CA VAL A 141 -0.33 11.40 -3.05
C VAL A 141 0.82 11.29 -4.07
N ASN A 142 1.27 12.41 -4.61
CA ASN A 142 2.39 12.45 -5.54
C ASN A 142 3.72 11.97 -4.94
N ALA A 143 4.01 12.32 -3.68
CA ALA A 143 5.17 11.79 -2.95
C ALA A 143 5.11 10.26 -2.85
N THR A 144 3.94 9.72 -2.53
CA THR A 144 3.72 8.26 -2.47
C THR A 144 3.94 7.61 -3.83
N ILE A 145 3.37 8.16 -4.90
CA ILE A 145 3.59 7.69 -6.28
C ILE A 145 5.07 7.75 -6.67
N ALA A 146 5.77 8.84 -6.34
CA ALA A 146 7.20 9.00 -6.63
C ALA A 146 8.04 7.92 -5.93
N PHE A 147 7.73 7.60 -4.67
CA PHE A 147 8.36 6.49 -3.97
C PHE A 147 8.13 5.16 -4.69
N LEU A 148 6.89 4.85 -5.09
CA LEU A 148 6.57 3.60 -5.81
C LEU A 148 7.26 3.52 -7.18
N ARG A 149 7.39 4.65 -7.88
CA ARG A 149 8.15 4.77 -9.14
C ARG A 149 9.66 4.75 -8.96
N GLN A 150 10.16 4.67 -7.72
CA GLN A 150 11.59 4.78 -7.40
C GLN A 150 12.22 6.10 -7.89
N ASP A 151 11.46 7.19 -7.86
CA ASP A 151 11.92 8.53 -8.19
C ASP A 151 12.21 9.33 -6.91
N GLN A 152 13.46 9.23 -6.43
CA GLN A 152 13.88 9.91 -5.22
C GLN A 152 13.85 11.44 -5.36
N ALA A 153 14.14 11.97 -6.56
CA ALA A 153 14.18 13.41 -6.79
C ALA A 153 12.77 14.00 -6.71
N ALA A 154 11.79 13.36 -7.36
CA ALA A 154 10.39 13.75 -7.27
C ALA A 154 9.86 13.59 -5.83
N LEU A 155 10.19 12.49 -5.15
CA LEU A 155 9.80 12.28 -3.74
C LEU A 155 10.28 13.44 -2.85
N MET A 156 11.53 13.87 -2.99
CA MET A 156 12.08 14.99 -2.22
C MET A 156 11.40 16.33 -2.56
N ALA A 157 11.06 16.55 -3.84
CA ALA A 157 10.33 17.74 -4.27
C ALA A 157 8.93 17.79 -3.64
N TYR A 158 8.16 16.71 -3.75
CA TYR A 158 6.82 16.64 -3.18
C TYR A 158 6.81 16.69 -1.65
N ARG A 159 7.86 16.20 -0.99
CA ARG A 159 8.03 16.39 0.46
C ARG A 159 8.13 17.87 0.85
N ALA A 160 8.76 18.70 0.02
CA ALA A 160 8.81 20.14 0.26
C ALA A 160 7.42 20.77 0.11
N ASP A 161 6.64 20.33 -0.87
CA ASP A 161 5.27 20.79 -1.09
C ASP A 161 4.33 20.39 0.07
N VAL A 162 4.41 19.14 0.55
CA VAL A 162 3.68 18.70 1.76
C VAL A 162 4.08 19.54 2.97
N ALA A 163 5.37 19.82 3.16
CA ALA A 163 5.86 20.61 4.29
C ALA A 163 5.43 22.09 4.24
N ALA A 164 5.11 22.62 3.06
CA ALA A 164 4.57 23.97 2.88
C ALA A 164 3.05 24.05 3.13
N GLY A 165 2.38 22.90 3.26
CA GLY A 165 0.95 22.80 3.53
C GLY A 165 0.54 23.32 4.91
N PRO A 166 -0.77 23.54 5.13
CA PRO A 166 -1.30 23.99 6.41
C PRO A 166 -1.07 22.96 7.52
N THR A 167 -0.81 23.46 8.73
CA THR A 167 -0.72 22.64 9.95
C THR A 167 -2.10 22.22 10.43
N LEU A 168 -2.28 20.95 10.78
CA LEU A 168 -3.51 20.48 11.40
C LEU A 168 -3.43 20.64 12.91
N ASN A 169 -4.41 21.31 13.53
CA ASN A 169 -4.49 21.53 14.98
C ASN A 169 -3.23 22.15 15.63
N GLY A 170 -2.45 22.92 14.88
CA GLY A 170 -1.20 23.52 15.35
C GLY A 170 0.00 22.57 15.39
N GLU A 171 -0.12 21.37 14.83
CA GLU A 171 0.95 20.38 14.69
C GLU A 171 1.63 20.45 13.31
N GLN A 172 2.08 19.31 12.77
CA GLN A 172 2.71 19.25 11.45
C GLN A 172 1.67 19.18 10.31
N PRO A 173 2.09 19.50 9.07
CA PRO A 173 1.28 19.22 7.89
C PRO A 173 0.90 17.73 7.79
N MET A 174 -0.27 17.47 7.21
CA MET A 174 -0.82 16.13 7.07
C MET A 174 0.19 15.17 6.46
N ASN A 175 0.40 14.01 7.11
CA ASN A 175 1.23 12.90 6.62
C ASN A 175 2.70 13.25 6.31
N LEU A 176 3.22 14.42 6.73
CA LEU A 176 4.62 14.79 6.47
C LEU A 176 5.60 13.74 7.03
N GLU A 177 5.32 13.25 8.24
CA GLU A 177 6.11 12.19 8.87
C GLU A 177 6.11 10.86 8.08
N VAL A 178 5.05 10.57 7.32
CA VAL A 178 5.01 9.39 6.45
C VAL A 178 5.98 9.58 5.31
N VAL A 179 5.95 10.75 4.66
CA VAL A 179 6.86 11.08 3.55
C VAL A 179 8.32 11.06 4.02
N ASP A 180 8.58 11.58 5.21
CA ASP A 180 9.91 11.51 5.82
C ASP A 180 10.38 10.06 6.00
N ARG A 181 9.53 9.16 6.51
CA ARG A 181 9.85 7.73 6.60
C ARG A 181 10.10 7.08 5.24
N LEU A 182 9.33 7.45 4.21
CA LEU A 182 9.54 6.97 2.85
C LEU A 182 10.91 7.41 2.29
N ILE A 183 11.35 8.63 2.60
CA ILE A 183 12.68 9.12 2.22
C ILE A 183 13.78 8.38 2.99
N GLU A 184 13.64 8.25 4.30
CA GLU A 184 14.61 7.56 5.17
C GLU A 184 14.80 6.09 4.78
N ASN A 185 13.74 5.46 4.28
CA ASN A 185 13.71 4.05 3.90
C ASN A 185 13.60 3.84 2.39
N PHE A 186 14.09 4.81 1.60
CA PHE A 186 14.05 4.74 0.15
C PHE A 186 14.73 3.47 -0.38
N GLY A 187 14.07 2.81 -1.34
CA GLY A 187 14.51 1.52 -1.90
C GLY A 187 14.05 0.28 -1.13
N LYS A 188 13.45 0.42 0.07
CA LYS A 188 12.73 -0.69 0.72
C LYS A 188 11.35 -0.90 0.09
N PRO A 189 10.74 -2.10 0.22
CA PRO A 189 9.34 -2.30 -0.11
C PRO A 189 8.44 -1.29 0.62
N TYR A 190 7.40 -0.79 -0.04
CA TYR A 190 6.53 0.27 0.48
C TYR A 190 6.04 0.00 1.91
N ARG A 191 5.62 -1.23 2.21
CA ARG A 191 5.18 -1.63 3.55
C ARG A 191 6.21 -1.39 4.65
N GLN A 192 7.48 -1.68 4.37
CA GLN A 192 8.57 -1.47 5.34
C GLN A 192 8.87 0.02 5.50
N ALA A 193 8.97 0.74 4.37
CA ALA A 193 9.26 2.16 4.38
C ALA A 193 8.16 2.98 5.07
N TYR A 194 6.89 2.73 4.74
CA TYR A 194 5.74 3.40 5.34
C TYR A 194 5.67 3.19 6.86
N GLY A 195 5.94 1.96 7.32
CA GLY A 195 5.93 1.59 8.73
C GLY A 195 7.18 2.01 9.52
N GLY A 196 8.23 2.53 8.84
CA GLY A 196 9.50 2.91 9.46
C GLY A 196 10.30 1.74 10.03
N ARG A 197 10.22 0.56 9.41
CA ARG A 197 10.88 -0.68 9.88
C ARG A 197 11.89 -1.20 8.88
#